data_AF-A0A8C4MLV1-F1
#
_entry.id   AF-A0A8C4MLV1-F1
#
_cell.length_a   1.000
_cell.length_b   1.000
_cell.length_c   1.000
_cell.angle_alpha   90.00
_cell.angle_beta   90.00
_cell.angle_gamma   90.00
#
_symmetry.space_group_name_H-M   'P 1'
#
loop_
_entity.id
_entity.type
_entity.pdbx_description
1 polymer ?
#
loop_
_entity_poly.entity_id
_entity_poly.type
_entity_poly.pdbx_seq_one_letter_code
_entity_poly.pdbx_strand_id
1 'polypeptide(L)'
;HLLPILFSFSSSSSQSPQYIVPILQLMCHSLCHNYRSRKMEEDEYEDSSSNQKWVLAPKSQDTDVTLILNKLLREYDKKLRPDIGIKPTVIDVDIYVNSIGPVSSINMVRSYFLF
;
A
#
# COMPACT_ATOMS: atom_id res chain seq x y z
N HIS A 1 27.65 -28.19 -12.64
CA HIS A 1 27.11 -28.23 -14.02
C HIS A 1 25.96 -27.23 -14.15
N LEU A 2 26.28 -25.94 -14.34
CA LEU A 2 25.32 -24.90 -14.70
C LEU A 2 26.03 -23.96 -15.67
N LEU A 3 25.68 -24.05 -16.95
CA LEU A 3 26.00 -23.01 -17.93
C LEU A 3 24.73 -22.19 -18.13
N PRO A 4 24.72 -20.88 -17.85
CA PRO A 4 23.66 -20.01 -18.32
C PRO A 4 23.90 -19.73 -19.80
N ILE A 5 22.89 -19.98 -20.62
CA ILE A 5 22.87 -19.63 -22.03
C ILE A 5 22.86 -18.10 -22.12
N LEU A 6 24.03 -17.53 -22.41
CA LEU A 6 24.20 -16.13 -22.79
C LEU A 6 23.59 -15.95 -24.20
N PHE A 7 22.35 -15.48 -24.25
CA PHE A 7 21.81 -14.89 -25.49
C PHE A 7 22.29 -13.44 -25.57
N SER A 8 23.41 -13.22 -26.27
CA SER A 8 23.86 -11.90 -26.68
C SER A 8 23.01 -11.43 -27.86
N PHE A 9 21.98 -10.61 -27.61
CA PHE A 9 21.25 -9.93 -28.68
C PHE A 9 22.03 -8.67 -29.08
N SER A 10 22.84 -8.80 -30.13
CA SER A 10 23.50 -7.67 -30.77
C SER A 10 22.43 -6.85 -31.50
N SER A 11 22.11 -5.67 -30.98
CA SER A 11 21.21 -4.72 -31.66
C SER A 11 21.90 -4.21 -32.93
N SER A 12 21.46 -4.70 -34.08
CA SER A 12 21.77 -4.08 -35.37
C SER A 12 20.57 -4.18 -36.29
N SER A 13 20.10 -2.98 -36.66
CA SER A 13 19.34 -2.61 -37.85
C SER A 13 17.93 -3.17 -38.08
N SER A 14 17.00 -2.23 -38.13
CA SER A 14 15.77 -2.20 -38.93
C SER A 14 15.00 -3.50 -39.01
N GLN A 15 14.19 -3.73 -37.98
CA GLN A 15 13.36 -4.90 -37.89
C GLN A 15 11.86 -4.45 -37.89
N SER A 16 11.16 -4.68 -39.01
CA SER A 16 9.71 -4.54 -39.27
C SER A 16 8.82 -5.13 -38.16
N PRO A 17 7.61 -4.59 -37.92
CA PRO A 17 6.81 -4.89 -36.72
C PRO A 17 6.32 -6.34 -36.59
N GLN A 18 6.59 -7.21 -37.57
CA GLN A 18 6.01 -8.56 -37.64
C GLN A 18 6.70 -9.60 -36.74
N TYR A 19 7.96 -9.40 -36.34
CA TYR A 19 8.71 -10.36 -35.50
C TYR A 19 9.02 -9.86 -34.09
N ILE A 20 8.75 -8.59 -33.78
CA ILE A 20 8.95 -8.05 -32.43
C ILE A 20 7.96 -8.68 -31.43
N VAL A 21 6.71 -8.83 -31.85
CA VAL A 21 5.62 -9.41 -31.02
C VAL A 21 5.91 -10.85 -30.59
N PRO A 22 6.27 -11.80 -31.49
CA PRO A 22 6.56 -13.17 -31.06
C PRO A 22 7.82 -13.29 -30.20
N ILE A 23 8.83 -12.43 -30.41
CA ILE A 23 10.03 -12.40 -29.57
C ILE A 23 9.67 -11.94 -28.14
N LEU A 24 8.87 -10.89 -28.01
CA LEU A 24 8.41 -10.40 -26.71
C LEU A 24 7.58 -11.46 -25.98
N GLN A 25 6.70 -12.16 -26.70
CA GLN A 25 5.89 -13.25 -26.15
C GLN A 25 6.77 -14.39 -25.59
N LEU A 26 7.81 -14.78 -26.32
CA LEU A 26 8.73 -15.84 -25.90
C LEU A 26 9.54 -15.44 -24.65
N MET A 27 9.96 -14.17 -24.58
CA MET A 27 10.63 -13.61 -23.40
C MET A 27 9.69 -13.64 -22.17
N CYS A 28 8.43 -13.21 -22.32
CA CYS A 28 7.43 -13.26 -21.25
C CYS A 28 7.20 -14.69 -20.73
N HIS A 29 7.09 -15.68 -21.61
CA HIS A 29 6.93 -17.08 -21.18
C HIS A 29 8.15 -17.61 -20.41
N SER A 30 9.37 -17.22 -20.79
CA SER A 30 10.60 -17.64 -20.09
C SER A 30 10.77 -16.97 -18.71
N LEU A 31 10.42 -15.69 -18.56
CA LEU A 31 10.42 -15.02 -17.26
C LEU A 31 9.33 -15.58 -16.33
N CYS A 32 8.14 -15.88 -16.86
CA CYS A 32 7.06 -16.49 -16.09
C CYS A 32 7.40 -17.92 -15.61
N HIS A 33 8.15 -18.69 -16.40
CA HIS A 33 8.60 -20.03 -15.99
C HIS A 33 9.60 -19.96 -14.82
N ASN A 34 10.50 -18.97 -14.85
CA ASN A 34 11.49 -18.75 -13.78
C ASN A 34 10.87 -18.11 -12.52
N TYR A 35 9.79 -17.32 -12.66
CA TYR A 35 9.04 -16.77 -11.53
C TYR A 35 8.30 -17.86 -10.73
N ARG A 36 7.86 -18.95 -11.39
CA ARG A 36 7.16 -20.08 -10.75
C ARG A 36 8.07 -21.11 -10.08
N SER A 37 9.36 -20.81 -9.89
CA SER A 37 10.30 -21.68 -9.18
C SER A 37 10.86 -21.08 -7.88
N ARG A 38 10.32 -19.96 -7.40
CA ARG A 38 10.51 -19.51 -6.01
C ARG A 38 9.20 -19.64 -5.25
N LYS A 39 8.85 -20.86 -4.85
CA LYS A 39 8.04 -21.06 -3.64
C LYS A 39 9.03 -21.01 -2.48
N MET A 40 9.12 -19.92 -1.73
CA MET A 40 8.27 -19.64 -0.55
C MET A 40 8.24 -20.88 0.34
N GLU A 41 9.30 -21.04 1.12
CA GLU A 41 9.22 -21.75 2.40
C GLU A 41 8.48 -20.80 3.33
N GLU A 42 7.24 -21.16 3.65
CA GLU A 42 6.38 -20.41 4.57
C GLU A 42 6.35 -21.23 5.85
N ASP A 43 7.08 -20.74 6.86
CA ASP A 43 7.14 -21.33 8.20
C ASP A 43 5.76 -21.27 8.84
N GLU A 44 5.18 -22.45 9.09
CA GLU A 44 3.90 -22.64 9.78
C GLU A 44 4.10 -22.40 11.30
N TYR A 45 4.13 -21.14 11.72
CA TYR A 45 3.94 -20.78 13.13
C TYR A 45 2.43 -20.67 13.40
N GLU A 46 1.87 -21.72 13.97
CA GLU A 46 0.54 -21.75 14.61
C GLU A 46 0.47 -20.67 15.71
N ASP A 47 0.07 -19.44 15.36
CA ASP A 47 -0.36 -18.45 16.34
C ASP A 47 -1.75 -18.88 16.82
N SER A 48 -1.77 -19.43 18.03
CA SER A 48 -2.99 -19.69 18.79
C SER A 48 -3.90 -18.48 18.65
N SER A 49 -5.00 -18.64 17.90
CA SER A 49 -6.09 -17.67 17.81
C SER A 49 -6.69 -17.48 19.22
N SER A 50 -6.01 -16.67 20.03
CA SER A 50 -6.64 -15.96 21.11
C SER A 50 -7.57 -14.99 20.41
N ASN A 51 -8.85 -15.36 20.38
CA ASN A 51 -9.91 -14.46 19.99
C ASN A 51 -9.91 -13.30 21.00
N GLN A 52 -9.03 -12.31 20.80
CA GLN A 52 -9.08 -11.01 21.45
C GLN A 52 -10.20 -10.22 20.80
N LYS A 53 -11.42 -10.75 20.94
CA LYS A 53 -12.61 -9.93 20.92
C LYS A 53 -12.40 -8.97 22.09
N TRP A 54 -11.97 -7.75 21.80
CA TRP A 54 -11.94 -6.64 22.73
C TRP A 54 -13.39 -6.35 23.15
N VAL A 55 -13.93 -7.23 23.99
CA VAL A 55 -15.20 -7.02 24.67
C VAL A 55 -14.87 -5.99 25.71
N LEU A 56 -15.21 -4.74 25.40
CA LEU A 56 -15.39 -3.71 26.40
C LEU A 56 -16.51 -4.21 27.32
N ALA A 57 -16.15 -4.99 28.35
CA ALA A 57 -17.02 -5.21 29.48
C ALA A 57 -17.42 -3.81 29.98
N PRO A 58 -18.72 -3.51 30.18
CA PRO A 58 -19.14 -2.19 30.62
C PRO A 58 -18.49 -1.91 31.97
N LYS A 59 -17.42 -1.14 31.93
CA LYS A 59 -16.67 -0.74 33.12
C LYS A 59 -17.43 0.46 33.63
N SER A 60 -17.89 0.40 34.88
CA SER A 60 -18.68 1.43 35.57
C SER A 60 -17.89 2.74 35.80
N GLN A 61 -17.46 3.40 34.73
CA GLN A 61 -16.56 4.55 34.72
C GLN A 61 -16.91 5.58 33.63
N ASP A 62 -18.18 5.63 33.19
CA ASP A 62 -18.68 6.65 32.26
C ASP A 62 -18.51 8.09 32.80
N THR A 63 -18.34 8.24 34.12
CA THR A 63 -17.99 9.51 34.79
C THR A 63 -16.58 10.00 34.47
N ASP A 64 -15.62 9.12 34.21
CA ASP A 64 -14.20 9.50 34.09
C ASP A 64 -13.83 9.97 32.68
N VAL A 65 -14.31 9.30 31.63
CA VAL A 65 -13.99 9.66 30.23
C VAL A 65 -14.60 11.02 29.87
N THR A 66 -15.88 11.22 30.20
CA THR A 66 -16.59 12.48 29.94
C THR A 66 -15.93 13.65 30.65
N LEU A 67 -15.47 13.45 31.89
CA LEU A 67 -14.76 14.48 32.65
C LEU A 67 -13.41 14.84 32.01
N ILE A 68 -12.67 13.85 31.51
CA ILE A 68 -11.38 14.06 30.84
C ILE A 68 -11.57 14.85 29.54
N LEU A 69 -12.54 14.46 28.70
CA LEU A 69 -12.85 15.18 27.45
C LEU A 69 -13.22 16.63 27.73
N ASN A 70 -14.06 16.86 28.74
CA ASN A 70 -14.45 18.21 29.15
C ASN A 70 -13.25 19.05 29.61
N LYS A 71 -12.27 18.47 30.32
CA LYS A 71 -11.05 19.18 30.72
C LYS A 71 -10.17 19.53 29.51
N LEU A 72 -10.01 18.61 28.56
CA LEU A 72 -9.23 18.86 27.34
C LEU A 72 -9.85 19.96 26.48
N LEU A 73 -11.18 20.06 26.42
CA LEU A 73 -11.89 21.03 25.58
C LEU A 73 -12.01 22.43 26.20
N ARG A 74 -11.97 22.56 27.53
CA ARG A 74 -12.23 23.84 28.23
C ARG A 74 -11.28 24.97 27.85
N GLU A 75 -10.02 24.65 27.54
CA GLU A 75 -8.97 25.64 27.25
C GLU A 75 -8.37 25.47 25.84
N TYR A 76 -8.99 24.63 25.00
CA TYR A 76 -8.52 24.36 23.64
C TYR A 76 -8.98 25.44 22.66
N ASP A 77 -8.05 26.23 22.11
CA ASP A 77 -8.33 27.13 20.98
C ASP A 77 -8.03 26.45 19.63
N LYS A 78 -9.08 26.08 18.91
CA LYS A 78 -8.99 25.42 17.59
C LYS A 78 -8.43 26.30 16.47
N LYS A 79 -8.28 27.61 16.68
CA LYS A 79 -7.72 28.53 15.67
C LYS A 79 -6.20 28.50 15.65
N LEU A 80 -5.58 28.05 16.73
CA LEU A 80 -4.13 28.02 16.87
C LEU A 80 -3.61 26.62 16.58
N ARG A 81 -2.56 26.56 15.76
CA ARG A 81 -1.79 25.33 15.54
C ARG A 81 -0.91 25.05 16.77
N PRO A 82 -0.61 23.78 17.11
CA PRO A 82 0.34 23.46 18.16
C PRO A 82 1.70 24.13 17.95
N ASP A 83 2.36 24.50 19.05
CA ASP A 83 3.71 25.09 19.09
C ASP A 83 3.88 26.38 18.26
N ILE A 84 2.85 27.24 18.23
CA ILE A 84 2.86 28.50 17.48
C ILE A 84 4.10 29.34 17.80
N GLY A 85 4.84 29.74 16.76
CA GLY A 85 6.03 30.59 16.90
C GLY A 85 7.30 29.90 17.41
N ILE A 86 7.28 28.60 17.71
CA ILE A 86 8.46 27.86 18.19
C ILE A 86 9.03 26.98 17.08
N LYS A 87 8.25 25.98 16.63
CA LYS A 87 8.69 25.01 15.62
C LYS A 87 7.56 24.67 14.65
N PRO A 88 7.87 24.31 13.39
CA PRO A 88 6.86 23.75 12.49
C PRO A 88 6.33 22.42 13.05
N THR A 89 5.01 22.23 13.08
CA THR A 89 4.41 20.92 13.34
C THR A 89 4.73 19.98 12.17
N VAL A 90 5.24 18.80 12.46
CA VAL A 90 5.42 17.74 11.47
C VAL A 90 4.10 16.96 11.39
N ILE A 91 3.66 16.66 10.17
CA ILE A 91 2.43 15.92 9.91
C ILE A 91 2.81 14.65 9.18
N ASP A 92 2.64 13.51 9.85
CA ASP A 92 2.78 12.21 9.24
C ASP A 92 1.45 11.83 8.60
N VAL A 93 1.48 11.47 7.31
CA VAL A 93 0.28 11.22 6.51
C VAL A 93 0.34 9.83 5.90
N ASP A 94 -0.66 9.02 6.24
CA ASP A 94 -0.89 7.70 5.65
C ASP A 94 -2.21 7.71 4.87
N ILE A 95 -2.20 7.20 3.64
CA ILE A 95 -3.35 7.22 2.74
C ILE A 95 -3.77 5.79 2.40
N TYR A 96 -5.01 5.43 2.73
CA TYR A 96 -5.61 4.16 2.33
C TYR A 96 -6.62 4.37 1.19
N VAL A 97 -6.37 3.74 0.04
CA VAL A 97 -7.27 3.79 -1.11
C VAL A 97 -8.28 2.66 -0.98
N ASN A 98 -9.54 3.02 -0.76
CA ASN A 98 -10.61 2.04 -0.65
C ASN A 98 -11.13 1.62 -2.04
N SER A 99 -11.32 2.58 -2.96
CA SER A 99 -11.69 2.24 -4.34
C SER A 99 -11.20 3.27 -5.34
N ILE A 100 -11.10 2.82 -6.59
CA ILE A 100 -10.67 3.63 -7.72
C ILE A 100 -11.82 3.71 -8.72
N GLY A 101 -12.35 4.93 -8.91
CA GLY A 101 -13.45 5.20 -9.82
C GLY A 101 -13.05 5.13 -11.31
N PRO A 102 -14.05 5.23 -12.20
CA PRO A 102 -13.81 5.26 -13.65
C PRO A 102 -12.98 6.50 -14.05
N VAL A 103 -12.16 6.34 -15.09
CA VAL A 103 -11.36 7.43 -15.66
C VAL A 103 -12.10 8.02 -16.84
N SER A 104 -12.24 9.34 -16.85
CA SER A 104 -12.63 10.04 -18.07
C SER A 104 -11.36 10.43 -18.84
N SER A 105 -11.11 9.78 -19.97
CA SER A 105 -10.01 10.16 -20.88
C SER A 105 -10.29 11.45 -21.65
N ILE A 106 -11.57 11.84 -21.76
CA ILE A 106 -12.00 13.09 -22.40
C ILE A 106 -11.71 14.27 -21.47
N ASN A 107 -12.00 14.11 -20.18
CA ASN A 107 -11.85 15.19 -19.19
C ASN A 107 -10.52 15.10 -18.43
N MET A 108 -9.75 14.03 -18.59
CA MET A 108 -8.51 13.75 -17.84
C MET A 108 -8.72 13.82 -16.32
N VAL A 109 -9.85 13.30 -15.84
CA VAL A 109 -10.19 13.27 -14.41
C VAL A 109 -10.42 11.83 -13.98
N ARG A 110 -9.95 11.50 -12.77
CA ARG A 110 -10.17 10.23 -12.09
C ARG A 110 -10.65 10.47 -10.66
N SER A 111 -11.64 9.69 -10.23
CA SER A 111 -12.15 9.72 -8.86
C SER A 111 -11.47 8.64 -8.01
N TYR A 112 -11.14 8.99 -6.78
CA TYR A 112 -10.63 8.08 -5.76
C TYR A 112 -11.50 8.19 -4.51
N PHE A 113 -11.78 7.07 -3.88
CA PHE A 113 -12.43 7.04 -2.57
C PHE A 113 -11.40 6.56 -1.54
N LEU A 114 -11.07 7.45 -0.61
CA LEU A 114 -10.13 7.21 0.48
C LEU A 114 -10.92 6.90 1.76
N PHE A 115 -10.33 6.13 2.68
CA PHE A 115 -10.90 5.87 4.00
C PHE A 115 -10.49 6.95 5.00
#